data_AF-A0A923YVQ9-F1
#
_entry.id   AF-A0A923YVQ9-F1
#
_cell.length_a   1.000
_cell.length_b   1.000
_cell.length_c   1.000
_cell.angle_alpha   90.00
_cell.angle_beta   90.00
_cell.angle_gamma   90.00
#
_symmetry.space_group_name_H-M   'P 1'
#
loop_
_entity.id
_entity.type
_entity.pdbx_description
1 polymer ?
#
loop_
_entity_poly.entity_id
_entity_poly.type
_entity_poly.pdbx_seq_one_letter_code
_entity_poly.pdbx_strand_id
1 'polypeptide(L)'
;MARSSKNGFCTRSGPTAGVGSASAGFTLIEVVVALALFALIAAAGAALVSTVLDAERHTAGRLDRLADAERAMALITRDLTEIADAPLTGTATAIAFDRHRAGAGGGAVFYRRAGTRFERLSAGRAQVLLDPVAAVHWHYYTRPSGWRDQWPGTPAEARAWPTAVAVDIDLAGAPPNGRLRRTIDLPVRPLPPGTVVTGAATTGAATAP
;
A
#
# COMPACT_ATOMS: atom_id res chain seq x y z
N MET A 1 -34.32 -85.67 -77.68
CA MET A 1 -34.55 -85.66 -76.22
C MET A 1 -34.14 -84.27 -75.73
N ALA A 2 -34.89 -83.47 -74.98
CA ALA A 2 -36.01 -83.71 -74.08
C ALA A 2 -36.93 -82.46 -73.99
N ARG A 3 -38.13 -82.69 -73.44
CA ARG A 3 -39.29 -81.82 -73.22
C ARG A 3 -39.03 -80.56 -72.37
N SER A 4 -40.08 -79.71 -72.29
CA SER A 4 -40.59 -78.98 -71.10
C SER A 4 -40.51 -77.45 -71.23
N SER A 5 -41.44 -76.60 -70.80
CA SER A 5 -42.85 -76.66 -70.39
C SER A 5 -43.28 -75.21 -70.06
N LYS A 6 -44.52 -74.87 -70.42
CA LYS A 6 -45.46 -73.89 -69.83
C LYS A 6 -44.97 -72.58 -69.16
N ASN A 7 -45.57 -71.50 -69.70
CA ASN A 7 -46.40 -70.49 -69.03
C ASN A 7 -45.84 -69.66 -67.86
N GLY A 8 -45.95 -68.35 -68.05
CA GLY A 8 -46.74 -67.53 -67.14
C GLY A 8 -45.98 -66.47 -66.36
N PHE A 9 -46.61 -65.30 -66.29
CA PHE A 9 -46.59 -64.41 -65.14
C PHE A 9 -45.45 -63.37 -65.08
N CYS A 10 -45.70 -62.20 -65.66
CA CYS A 10 -45.05 -60.96 -65.23
C CYS A 10 -46.01 -60.22 -64.27
N THR A 11 -45.81 -60.41 -62.97
CA THR A 11 -46.37 -59.56 -61.93
C THR A 11 -45.65 -58.22 -61.90
N ARG A 12 -46.42 -57.15 -62.02
CA ARG A 12 -46.00 -55.79 -61.67
C ARG A 12 -46.25 -55.61 -60.18
N SER A 13 -45.21 -55.36 -59.37
CA SER A 13 -45.31 -54.69 -58.07
C SER A 13 -43.93 -54.32 -57.54
N GLY A 14 -43.65 -53.02 -57.47
CA GLY A 14 -42.58 -52.47 -56.65
C GLY A 14 -42.86 -51.00 -56.38
N PRO A 15 -43.37 -50.62 -55.20
CA PRO A 15 -43.26 -49.26 -54.72
C PRO A 15 -41.88 -49.09 -54.07
N THR A 16 -41.08 -48.19 -54.60
CA THR A 16 -39.94 -47.61 -53.91
C THR A 16 -40.45 -46.90 -52.66
N ALA A 17 -40.03 -47.36 -51.48
CA ALA A 17 -40.28 -46.64 -50.24
C ALA A 17 -39.66 -45.24 -50.36
N GLY A 18 -40.52 -44.22 -50.40
CA GLY A 18 -40.10 -42.84 -50.37
C GLY A 18 -39.37 -42.57 -49.06
N VAL A 19 -38.08 -42.21 -49.17
CA VAL A 19 -37.41 -41.49 -48.09
C VAL A 19 -38.04 -40.11 -48.06
N GLY A 20 -39.06 -39.95 -47.21
CA GLY A 20 -39.63 -38.66 -46.90
C GLY A 20 -38.53 -37.78 -46.31
N SER A 21 -38.08 -36.80 -47.08
CA SER A 21 -37.25 -35.72 -46.56
C SER A 21 -38.15 -34.88 -45.65
N ALA A 22 -38.01 -35.06 -44.34
CA ALA A 22 -38.62 -34.17 -43.35
C ALA A 22 -37.93 -32.80 -43.46
N SER A 23 -38.52 -31.90 -44.24
CA SER A 23 -38.11 -30.50 -44.26
C SER A 23 -38.67 -29.83 -43.01
N ALA A 24 -37.88 -29.81 -41.95
CA ALA A 24 -38.18 -28.99 -40.77
C ALA A 24 -37.84 -27.54 -41.11
N GLY A 25 -38.86 -26.75 -41.45
CA GLY A 25 -38.71 -25.32 -41.66
C GLY A 25 -38.45 -24.62 -40.32
N PHE A 26 -37.30 -23.94 -40.23
CA PHE A 26 -36.94 -23.03 -39.14
C PHE A 26 -38.09 -22.05 -38.90
N THR A 27 -38.62 -22.04 -37.68
CA THR A 27 -39.70 -21.11 -37.34
C THR A 27 -39.12 -19.77 -36.90
N LEU A 28 -39.83 -18.67 -37.16
CA LEU A 28 -39.43 -17.34 -36.67
C LEU A 28 -39.20 -17.34 -35.15
N ILE A 29 -40.02 -18.12 -34.42
CA ILE A 29 -39.92 -18.24 -32.96
C ILE A 29 -38.60 -18.89 -32.53
N GLU A 30 -38.05 -19.83 -33.31
CA GLU A 30 -36.77 -20.49 -32.98
C GLU A 30 -35.60 -19.51 -33.01
N VAL A 31 -35.53 -18.66 -34.04
CA VAL A 31 -34.50 -17.61 -34.15
C VAL A 31 -34.67 -16.57 -33.05
N VAL A 32 -35.90 -16.14 -32.75
CA VAL A 32 -36.14 -15.15 -31.69
C VAL A 32 -35.78 -15.72 -30.32
N VAL A 33 -36.15 -16.96 -30.02
CA VAL A 33 -35.80 -17.61 -28.74
C VAL A 33 -34.29 -17.79 -28.63
N ALA A 34 -33.61 -18.23 -29.70
CA ALA A 34 -32.16 -18.37 -29.71
C ALA A 34 -31.45 -17.04 -29.46
N LEU A 35 -31.90 -15.95 -30.11
CA LEU A 35 -31.35 -14.61 -29.91
C LEU A 35 -31.62 -14.08 -28.49
N ALA A 36 -32.82 -14.32 -27.94
CA ALA A 36 -33.16 -13.90 -26.59
C ALA A 36 -32.28 -14.61 -25.54
N LEU A 37 -32.09 -15.93 -25.67
CA LEU A 37 -31.22 -16.69 -24.77
C LEU A 37 -29.74 -16.30 -24.93
N PHE A 38 -29.27 -16.11 -26.16
CA PHE A 38 -27.91 -15.65 -26.42
C PHE A 38 -27.66 -14.28 -25.76
N ALA A 39 -28.57 -13.33 -25.96
CA ALA A 39 -28.48 -12.01 -25.34
C ALA A 39 -28.46 -12.09 -23.81
N LEU A 40 -29.28 -12.97 -23.21
CA LEU A 40 -29.32 -13.18 -21.76
C LEU A 40 -28.00 -13.73 -21.23
N ILE A 41 -27.44 -14.76 -21.85
CA ILE A 41 -26.16 -15.36 -21.45
C ILE A 41 -25.03 -14.35 -21.63
N ALA A 42 -25.00 -13.64 -22.77
CA ALA A 42 -24.01 -12.60 -23.02
C ALA A 42 -24.07 -11.48 -21.97
N ALA A 43 -25.28 -11.04 -21.59
CA ALA A 43 -25.47 -10.04 -20.53
C ALA A 43 -24.99 -10.55 -19.17
N ALA A 44 -25.29 -11.80 -18.80
CA ALA A 44 -24.82 -12.41 -17.56
C ALA A 44 -23.28 -12.52 -17.52
N GLY A 45 -22.67 -12.94 -18.64
CA GLY A 45 -21.21 -13.00 -18.77
C GLY A 45 -20.55 -11.62 -18.66
N ALA A 46 -21.10 -10.61 -19.34
CA ALA A 46 -20.62 -9.23 -19.28
C ALA A 46 -20.71 -8.65 -17.86
N ALA A 47 -21.78 -8.96 -17.13
CA ALA A 47 -21.94 -8.55 -15.73
C ALA A 47 -20.84 -9.15 -14.85
N LEU A 48 -20.57 -10.46 -14.96
CA LEU A 48 -19.52 -11.11 -14.18
C LEU A 48 -18.14 -10.50 -14.45
N VAL A 49 -17.75 -10.30 -15.71
CA VAL A 49 -16.46 -9.68 -16.04
C VAL A 49 -16.33 -8.29 -15.42
N SER A 50 -17.40 -7.48 -15.49
CA SER A 50 -17.40 -6.14 -14.89
C SER A 50 -17.17 -6.19 -13.37
N THR A 51 -17.81 -7.13 -12.67
CA THR A 51 -17.60 -7.30 -11.22
C THR A 51 -16.17 -7.65 -10.86
N VAL A 52 -15.49 -8.49 -11.66
CA VAL A 52 -14.09 -8.85 -11.43
C VAL A 52 -13.18 -7.66 -11.68
N LEU A 53 -13.36 -6.95 -12.79
CA LEU A 53 -12.57 -5.76 -13.12
C LEU A 53 -12.69 -4.67 -12.06
N ASP A 54 -13.89 -4.45 -11.52
CA ASP A 54 -14.10 -3.48 -10.45
C ASP A 54 -13.46 -3.93 -9.13
N ALA A 55 -13.55 -5.23 -8.79
CA ALA A 55 -12.85 -5.78 -7.64
C ALA A 55 -11.32 -5.65 -7.75
N GLU A 56 -10.74 -5.88 -8.94
CA GLU A 56 -9.32 -5.66 -9.22
C GLU A 56 -8.93 -4.20 -9.04
N ARG A 57 -9.69 -3.26 -9.62
CA ARG A 57 -9.43 -1.81 -9.47
C ARG A 57 -9.48 -1.37 -8.02
N HIS A 58 -10.46 -1.85 -7.25
CA HIS A 58 -10.55 -1.55 -5.82
C HIS A 58 -9.36 -2.12 -5.03
N THR A 59 -8.91 -3.32 -5.39
CA THR A 59 -7.76 -3.96 -4.74
C THR A 59 -6.47 -3.23 -5.08
N ALA A 60 -6.24 -2.91 -6.35
CA ALA A 60 -5.09 -2.14 -6.80
C ALA A 60 -4.99 -0.79 -6.06
N GLY A 61 -6.11 -0.05 -5.97
CA GLY A 61 -6.13 1.22 -5.23
C GLY A 61 -5.84 1.08 -3.72
N ARG A 62 -6.17 -0.07 -3.11
CA ARG A 62 -5.79 -0.35 -1.71
C ARG A 62 -4.29 -0.63 -1.57
N LEU A 63 -3.72 -1.40 -2.50
CA LEU A 63 -2.29 -1.72 -2.52
C LEU A 63 -1.44 -0.46 -2.77
N ASP A 64 -1.88 0.42 -3.67
CA ASP A 64 -1.18 1.69 -3.93
C ASP A 64 -1.11 2.56 -2.66
N ARG A 65 -2.22 2.66 -1.92
CA ARG A 65 -2.25 3.40 -0.65
C ARG A 65 -1.39 2.77 0.44
N LEU A 66 -1.32 1.43 0.50
CA LEU A 66 -0.39 0.74 1.40
C LEU A 66 1.05 1.06 1.03
N ALA A 67 1.38 1.01 -0.27
CA ALA A 67 2.71 1.37 -0.76
C ALA A 67 3.05 2.83 -0.47
N ASP A 68 2.10 3.77 -0.57
CA ASP A 68 2.29 5.17 -0.16
C ASP A 68 2.62 5.29 1.34
N ALA A 69 1.88 4.58 2.20
CA ALA A 69 2.13 4.53 3.64
C ALA A 69 3.53 3.97 3.96
N GLU A 70 3.92 2.86 3.34
CA GLU A 70 5.24 2.25 3.52
C GLU A 70 6.36 3.18 3.05
N ARG A 71 6.21 3.80 1.86
CA ARG A 71 7.16 4.78 1.34
C ARG A 71 7.31 5.99 2.25
N ALA A 72 6.20 6.51 2.78
CA ALA A 72 6.21 7.60 3.75
C ALA A 72 6.96 7.22 5.03
N MET A 73 6.67 6.05 5.62
CA MET A 73 7.34 5.57 6.83
C MET A 73 8.84 5.33 6.62
N ALA A 74 9.22 4.76 5.47
CA ALA A 74 10.62 4.54 5.12
C ALA A 74 11.38 5.86 4.99
N LEU A 75 10.77 6.87 4.36
CA LEU A 75 11.38 8.20 4.21
C LEU A 75 11.55 8.91 5.56
N ILE A 76 10.54 8.87 6.43
CA ILE A 76 10.61 9.45 7.78
C ILE A 76 11.71 8.76 8.60
N THR A 77 11.75 7.43 8.57
CA THR A 77 12.76 6.64 9.27
C THR A 77 14.15 7.03 8.78
N ARG A 78 14.36 7.05 7.46
CA ARG A 78 15.64 7.44 6.85
C ARG A 78 16.09 8.81 7.30
N ASP A 79 15.22 9.81 7.20
CA ASP A 79 15.60 11.19 7.55
C ASP A 79 15.96 11.31 9.04
N LEU A 80 15.23 10.65 9.94
CA LEU A 80 15.54 10.64 11.37
C LEU A 80 16.82 9.88 11.71
N THR A 81 17.11 8.78 11.00
CA THR A 81 18.37 8.04 11.20
C THR A 81 19.58 8.77 10.62
N GLU A 82 19.39 9.60 9.60
CA GLU A 82 20.42 10.43 8.98
C GLU A 82 20.47 11.84 9.59
N ILE A 83 19.98 12.03 10.82
CA ILE A 83 20.01 13.34 11.49
C ILE A 83 21.45 13.87 11.60
N ALA A 84 21.67 15.13 11.20
CA ALA A 84 22.95 15.82 11.35
C ALA A 84 23.11 16.33 12.78
N ASP A 85 24.36 16.64 13.15
CA ASP A 85 24.75 17.21 14.44
C ASP A 85 24.21 18.63 14.68
N ALA A 86 22.88 18.79 14.74
CA ALA A 86 22.18 20.06 14.85
C ALA A 86 20.95 19.93 15.78
N PRO A 87 20.41 21.04 16.30
CA PRO A 87 19.21 21.01 17.14
C PRO A 87 18.01 20.41 16.40
N LEU A 88 17.32 19.48 17.07
CA LEU A 88 15.98 19.04 16.69
C LEU A 88 14.97 19.93 17.42
N THR A 89 13.92 20.37 16.72
CA THR A 89 12.80 21.08 17.34
C THR A 89 11.49 20.46 16.88
N GLY A 90 10.50 20.44 17.76
CA GLY A 90 9.29 19.70 17.49
C GLY A 90 8.15 20.01 18.45
N THR A 91 6.95 19.85 17.94
CA THR A 91 5.67 19.93 18.63
C THR A 91 4.87 18.68 18.32
N ALA A 92 3.66 18.58 18.85
CA ALA A 92 2.77 17.46 18.57
C ALA A 92 2.46 17.33 17.07
N THR A 93 2.43 18.43 16.32
CA THR A 93 1.93 18.42 14.92
C THR A 93 3.01 18.64 13.87
N ALA A 94 4.22 18.98 14.29
CA ALA A 94 5.32 19.28 13.39
C ALA A 94 6.69 19.03 14.03
N ILE A 95 7.66 18.66 13.20
CA ILE A 95 9.06 18.42 13.60
C ILE A 95 10.01 18.99 12.56
N ALA A 96 11.12 19.58 13.01
CA ALA A 96 12.16 20.17 12.19
C ALA A 96 13.55 19.73 12.68
N PHE A 97 14.42 19.34 11.74
CA PHE A 97 15.81 18.97 12.01
C PHE A 97 16.64 19.06 10.73
N ASP A 98 17.96 19.07 10.89
CA ASP A 98 18.88 18.96 9.76
C ASP A 98 19.29 17.50 9.55
N ARG A 99 19.44 17.09 8.29
CA ARG A 99 20.00 15.79 7.93
C ARG A 99 21.45 15.91 7.48
N HIS A 100 22.23 14.86 7.70
CA HIS A 100 23.52 14.69 7.06
C HIS A 100 23.29 14.55 5.55
N ARG A 101 23.96 15.37 4.75
CA ARG A 101 23.92 15.27 3.29
C ARG A 101 25.35 15.29 2.78
N ALA A 102 25.66 14.42 1.83
CA ALA A 102 26.89 14.54 1.06
C ALA A 102 26.85 15.87 0.27
N GLY A 103 27.68 16.85 0.67
CA GLY A 103 27.75 18.20 0.11
C GLY A 103 27.76 19.31 1.17
N ALA A 104 28.05 20.55 0.77
CA ALA A 104 28.39 21.70 1.64
C ALA A 104 27.24 22.31 2.48
N GLY A 105 26.16 21.57 2.72
CA GLY A 105 25.08 22.02 3.59
C GLY A 105 24.17 20.86 3.95
N GLY A 106 24.02 20.59 5.24
CA GLY A 106 22.95 19.73 5.75
C GLY A 106 21.61 20.21 5.21
N GLY A 107 20.73 19.27 4.86
CA GLY A 107 19.42 19.62 4.32
C GLY A 107 18.41 19.78 5.44
N ALA A 108 17.93 21.00 5.69
CA ALA A 108 16.80 21.18 6.60
C ALA A 108 15.60 20.35 6.11
N VAL A 109 15.03 19.58 7.02
CA VAL A 109 13.81 18.81 6.81
C VAL A 109 12.77 19.25 7.82
N PHE A 110 11.56 19.48 7.33
CA PHE A 110 10.42 19.85 8.16
C PHE A 110 9.21 19.01 7.78
N TYR A 111 8.54 18.43 8.76
CA TYR A 111 7.30 17.68 8.57
C TYR A 111 6.14 18.42 9.22
N ARG A 112 5.00 18.52 8.52
CA ARG A 112 3.75 19.07 9.08
C ARG A 112 2.53 18.46 8.42
N ARG A 113 1.38 18.65 9.05
CA ARG A 113 0.07 18.49 8.41
C ARG A 113 -0.43 19.84 7.87
N ALA A 114 -0.81 19.89 6.60
CA ALA A 114 -1.40 21.04 5.92
C ALA A 114 -2.79 20.67 5.36
N GLY A 115 -3.86 21.08 6.05
CA GLY A 115 -5.21 20.59 5.73
C GLY A 115 -5.28 19.07 5.92
N THR A 116 -5.66 18.31 4.89
CA THR A 116 -5.66 16.83 4.90
C THR A 116 -4.33 16.21 4.50
N ARG A 117 -3.31 16.99 4.15
CA ARG A 117 -2.06 16.47 3.61
C ARG A 117 -1.00 16.39 4.68
N PHE A 118 -0.29 15.26 4.72
CA PHE A 118 0.97 15.17 5.46
C PHE A 118 2.13 15.49 4.51
N GLU A 119 2.87 16.54 4.83
CA GLU A 119 3.89 17.10 3.95
C GLU A 119 5.27 17.03 4.58
N ARG A 120 6.27 16.76 3.73
CA ARG A 120 7.69 16.92 4.01
C ARG A 120 8.22 18.09 3.20
N LEU A 121 8.82 19.06 3.86
CA LEU A 121 9.50 20.20 3.25
C LEU A 121 11.01 19.96 3.35
N SER A 122 11.70 19.97 2.22
CA SER A 122 13.15 19.82 2.19
C SER A 122 13.73 20.55 0.98
N ALA A 123 14.84 21.26 1.17
CA ALA A 123 15.47 22.07 0.13
C ALA A 123 14.47 23.01 -0.60
N GLY A 124 13.56 23.63 0.14
CA GLY A 124 12.55 24.55 -0.39
C GLY A 124 11.40 23.89 -1.16
N ARG A 125 11.33 22.56 -1.23
CA ARG A 125 10.26 21.83 -1.92
C ARG A 125 9.37 21.11 -0.93
N ALA A 126 8.06 21.28 -1.08
CA ALA A 126 7.05 20.50 -0.37
C ALA A 126 6.73 19.23 -1.15
N GLN A 127 6.77 18.09 -0.46
CA GLN A 127 6.40 16.77 -0.96
C GLN A 127 5.25 16.25 -0.11
N VAL A 128 4.13 15.90 -0.74
CA VAL A 128 3.03 15.20 -0.07
C VAL A 128 3.48 13.75 0.14
N LEU A 129 3.37 13.28 1.38
CA LEU A 129 3.66 11.91 1.76
C LEU A 129 2.40 11.06 1.79
N LEU A 130 1.34 11.60 2.38
CA LEU A 130 0.05 10.94 2.55
C LEU A 130 -1.09 11.95 2.43
N ASP A 131 -2.14 11.58 1.72
CA ASP A 131 -3.40 12.34 1.57
C ASP A 131 -4.55 11.33 1.32
N PRO A 132 -5.66 11.37 2.09
CA PRO A 132 -5.92 12.26 3.22
C PRO A 132 -5.49 11.68 4.58
N VAL A 133 -5.04 12.56 5.47
CA VAL A 133 -4.76 12.29 6.89
C VAL A 133 -5.69 13.12 7.80
N ALA A 134 -6.30 12.45 8.77
CA ALA A 134 -7.12 13.09 9.80
C ALA A 134 -6.23 13.83 10.82
N ALA A 135 -5.14 13.20 11.26
CA ALA A 135 -4.22 13.77 12.23
C ALA A 135 -2.80 13.21 12.10
N VAL A 136 -1.83 13.98 12.58
CA VAL A 136 -0.43 13.57 12.73
C VAL A 136 0.02 14.04 14.11
N HIS A 137 0.54 13.10 14.91
CA HIS A 137 1.02 13.34 16.25
C HIS A 137 2.46 12.86 16.41
N TRP A 138 3.33 13.73 16.89
CA TRP A 138 4.72 13.44 17.20
C TRP A 138 4.90 13.36 18.71
N HIS A 139 5.61 12.32 19.14
CA HIS A 139 5.98 12.12 20.52
C HIS A 139 7.50 11.96 20.62
N TYR A 140 8.08 12.52 21.67
CA TYR A 140 9.51 12.58 21.92
C TYR A 140 9.80 11.87 23.24
N TYR A 141 10.62 10.83 23.20
CA TYR A 141 10.98 10.04 24.37
C TYR A 141 12.35 10.44 24.89
N THR A 142 12.46 10.66 26.20
CA THR A 142 13.73 10.83 26.90
C THR A 142 13.78 10.03 28.18
N ARG A 143 14.98 9.61 28.59
CA ARG A 143 15.20 9.02 29.92
C ARG A 143 15.72 10.10 30.88
N PRO A 144 15.18 10.21 32.11
CA PRO A 144 14.09 9.40 32.69
C PRO A 144 12.68 9.93 32.38
N SER A 145 12.56 11.05 31.66
CA SER A 145 11.35 11.88 31.60
C SER A 145 10.14 11.30 30.85
N GLY A 146 10.30 10.21 30.10
CA GLY A 146 9.24 9.54 29.37
C GLY A 146 8.87 10.21 28.03
N TRP A 147 7.68 9.88 27.52
CA TRP A 147 7.12 10.46 26.30
C TRP A 147 6.55 11.86 26.53
N ARG A 148 6.76 12.76 25.57
CA ARG A 148 6.30 14.16 25.58
C ARG A 148 5.88 14.58 24.19
N ASP A 149 5.06 15.61 24.08
CA ASP A 149 4.52 16.11 22.79
C ASP A 149 5.25 17.36 22.28
N GLN A 150 6.36 17.72 22.91
CA GLN A 150 7.18 18.86 22.54
C GLN A 150 8.66 18.54 22.77
N TRP A 151 9.49 19.07 21.88
CA TRP A 151 10.94 19.05 21.99
C TRP A 151 11.56 20.35 21.48
N PRO A 152 12.57 20.92 22.16
CA PRO A 152 13.07 20.54 23.48
C PRO A 152 12.06 20.88 24.58
N GLY A 153 12.08 20.14 25.70
CA GLY A 153 11.24 20.45 26.86
C GLY A 153 11.80 21.57 27.73
N THR A 154 13.13 21.76 27.71
CA THR A 154 13.83 22.84 28.40
C THR A 154 14.95 23.45 27.54
N PRO A 155 15.40 24.69 27.81
CA PRO A 155 16.52 25.29 27.07
C PRO A 155 17.84 24.51 27.18
N ALA A 156 18.04 23.74 28.26
CA ALA A 156 19.21 22.90 28.44
C ALA A 156 19.20 21.68 27.48
N GLU A 157 18.01 21.14 27.19
CA GLU A 157 17.80 20.01 26.28
C GLU A 157 17.93 20.39 24.81
N ALA A 158 17.86 21.68 24.46
CA ALA A 158 17.96 22.15 23.07
C ALA A 158 19.26 21.74 22.35
N ARG A 159 20.28 21.35 23.11
CA ARG A 159 21.59 20.88 22.59
C ARG A 159 21.66 19.35 22.45
N ALA A 160 20.63 18.64 22.89
CA ALA A 160 20.52 17.19 22.87
C ALA A 160 19.41 16.73 21.92
N TRP A 161 19.37 15.43 21.64
CA TRP A 161 18.27 14.79 20.94
C TRP A 161 17.41 13.98 21.90
N PRO A 162 16.12 13.80 21.59
CA PRO A 162 15.34 12.79 22.27
C PRO A 162 15.94 11.41 21.98
N THR A 163 15.81 10.48 22.92
CA THR A 163 16.28 9.10 22.74
C THR A 163 15.53 8.40 21.61
N ALA A 164 14.22 8.65 21.50
CA ALA A 164 13.40 8.14 20.41
C ALA A 164 12.31 9.14 20.02
N VAL A 165 11.85 9.06 18.78
CA VAL A 165 10.71 9.80 18.26
C VAL A 165 9.67 8.81 17.78
N ALA A 166 8.41 9.02 18.13
CA ALA A 166 7.28 8.30 17.55
C ALA A 166 6.41 9.25 16.73
N VAL A 167 5.90 8.75 15.62
CA VAL A 167 4.87 9.40 14.82
C VAL A 167 3.64 8.51 14.75
N ASP A 168 2.50 9.07 15.10
CA ASP A 168 1.17 8.49 14.99
C ASP A 168 0.40 9.25 13.90
N ILE A 169 0.00 8.56 12.83
CA ILE A 169 -0.73 9.13 11.69
C ILE A 169 -2.09 8.45 11.58
N ASP A 170 -3.15 9.24 11.67
CA ASP A 170 -4.52 8.77 11.45
C ASP A 170 -4.88 8.95 9.97
N LEU A 171 -4.90 7.85 9.21
CA LEU A 171 -5.31 7.82 7.80
C LEU A 171 -6.81 8.03 7.68
N ALA A 172 -7.22 8.87 6.72
CA ALA A 172 -8.61 9.17 6.44
C ALA A 172 -9.05 8.65 5.06
N GLY A 173 -10.35 8.70 4.80
CA GLY A 173 -10.91 8.35 3.49
C GLY A 173 -11.07 6.84 3.28
N ALA A 174 -10.88 6.42 2.03
CA ALA A 174 -11.06 5.04 1.63
C ALA A 174 -9.90 4.14 2.14
N PRO A 175 -10.17 2.85 2.40
CA PRO A 175 -9.20 1.95 2.98
C PRO A 175 -7.91 1.82 2.13
N PRO A 176 -6.76 1.50 2.77
CA PRO A 176 -6.58 1.30 4.22
C PRO A 176 -6.74 2.62 5.01
N ASN A 177 -7.55 2.57 6.07
CA ASN A 177 -7.80 3.66 6.99
C ASN A 177 -7.53 3.18 8.43
N GLY A 178 -7.29 4.10 9.35
CA GLY A 178 -6.88 3.77 10.73
C GLY A 178 -5.53 4.41 11.10
N ARG A 179 -4.94 3.94 12.20
CA ARG A 179 -3.73 4.55 12.78
C ARG A 179 -2.47 3.79 12.38
N LEU A 180 -1.52 4.52 11.81
CA LEU A 180 -0.14 4.09 11.62
C LEU A 180 0.72 4.64 12.75
N ARG A 181 1.50 3.80 13.41
CA ARG A 181 2.48 4.24 14.41
C ARG A 181 3.87 3.74 14.04
N ARG A 182 4.85 4.63 14.06
CA ARG A 182 6.26 4.29 13.88
C ARG A 182 7.08 4.93 14.98
N THR A 183 7.85 4.12 15.70
CA THR A 183 8.86 4.57 16.67
C THR A 183 10.24 4.41 16.06
N ILE A 184 11.09 5.44 16.18
CA ILE A 184 12.45 5.50 15.66
C ILE A 184 13.36 5.90 16.81
N ASP A 185 14.36 5.07 17.11
CA ASP A 185 15.45 5.44 18.02
C ASP A 185 16.43 6.37 17.29
N LEU A 186 16.80 7.48 17.92
CA LEU A 186 17.77 8.40 17.35
C LEU A 186 19.20 7.93 17.67
N PRO A 187 20.15 8.13 16.74
CA PRO A 187 21.55 7.81 17.01
C PRO A 187 22.07 8.67 18.16
N VAL A 188 23.09 8.17 18.87
CA VAL A 188 23.78 8.98 19.87
C VAL A 188 24.51 10.12 19.15
N ARG A 189 24.22 11.36 19.56
CA ARG A 189 24.88 12.56 19.03
C ARG A 189 26.41 12.42 19.19
N PRO A 190 27.21 12.47 18.11
CA PRO A 190 28.66 12.40 18.20
C PRO A 190 29.18 13.53 19.10
N LEU A 191 30.02 13.21 20.07
CA LEU A 191 30.69 14.23 20.88
C LEU A 191 31.63 15.03 19.97
N PRO A 192 31.70 16.37 20.11
CA PRO A 192 32.69 17.14 19.39
C PRO A 192 34.10 16.65 19.73
N PRO A 193 35.03 16.60 18.75
CA PRO A 193 36.39 16.15 18.98
C PRO A 193 37.04 17.01 20.08
N GLY A 194 37.54 16.36 21.13
CA GLY A 194 38.14 17.02 22.31
C GLY A 194 37.37 16.85 23.62
N THR A 195 36.20 16.22 23.62
CA THR A 195 35.46 15.94 24.86
C THR A 195 36.08 14.73 25.57
N VAL A 196 37.02 14.98 26.50
CA VAL A 196 37.60 13.93 27.34
C VAL A 196 36.52 13.39 28.28
N VAL A 197 36.13 12.13 28.10
CA VAL A 197 35.35 11.40 29.10
C VAL A 197 36.30 11.06 30.23
N THR A 198 36.33 11.87 31.29
CA THR A 198 37.09 11.55 32.50
C THR A 198 36.41 10.36 33.18
N GLY A 199 36.84 9.15 32.82
CA GLY A 199 36.43 7.93 33.50
C GLY A 199 36.92 7.96 34.95
N ALA A 200 35.99 7.93 35.90
CA ALA A 200 36.30 7.69 37.30
C ALA A 200 36.85 6.26 37.45
N ALA A 201 38.18 6.14 37.53
CA ALA A 201 38.83 4.91 37.94
C ALA A 201 38.66 4.75 39.47
N THR A 202 37.75 3.87 39.88
CA THR A 202 37.73 3.34 41.25
C THR A 202 38.88 2.34 41.38
N THR A 203 40.05 2.82 41.80
CA THR A 203 41.15 1.97 42.26
C THR A 203 40.76 1.30 43.57
N GLY A 204 40.71 -0.03 43.56
CA GLY A 204 40.53 -0.84 44.75
C GLY A 204 41.71 -0.70 45.72
N ALA A 205 41.40 -0.60 47.01
CA ALA A 205 42.35 -0.81 48.09
C ALA A 205 41.82 -1.97 48.95
N ALA A 206 42.40 -3.15 48.76
CA ALA A 206 42.31 -4.25 49.69
C ALA A 206 43.34 -4.03 50.80
N THR A 207 42.88 -3.98 52.04
CA THR A 207 43.73 -3.96 53.25
C THR A 207 43.30 -5.11 54.15
N ALA A 208 44.20 -6.06 54.36
CA ALA A 208 44.20 -7.02 55.47
C ALA A 208 45.62 -7.01 56.06
N PRO A 209 45.75 -7.06 57.39
CA PRO A 209 46.18 -8.32 58.00
C PRO A 209 45.19 -8.89 59.02
#